data_AF-A0A2M9CZU2-F1
#
_entry.id   AF-A0A2M9CZU2-F1
#
_cell.length_a   1.000
_cell.length_b   1.000
_cell.length_c   1.000
_cell.angle_alpha   90.00
_cell.angle_beta   90.00
_cell.angle_gamma   90.00
#
_symmetry.space_group_name_H-M   'P 1'
#
loop_
_entity.id
_entity.type
_entity.pdbx_description
1 polymer ?
#
loop_
_entity_poly.entity_id
_entity_poly.type
_entity_poly.pdbx_seq_one_letter_code
_entity_poly.pdbx_strand_id
1 'polypeptide(L)'
;MGQLWDIVQAHIDSAPYPPSERQVAARLGISPTALAKWREPKRLPDVENLRSLARLAGVPYRSVLGAALADTGYEEREQDQTDYSLAARAGTSRKAQERAAWDDDVETGGGA
;
A
#
# COMPACT_ATOMS: atom_id res chain seq x y z
N MET A 1 -19.07 -0.16 -1.36
CA MET A 1 -18.50 -1.07 -0.34
C MET A 1 -16.99 -0.90 -0.41
N GLY A 2 -16.29 -0.97 0.72
CA GLY A 2 -14.82 -0.89 0.73
C GLY A 2 -14.17 -2.16 0.15
N GLN A 3 -12.97 -2.01 -0.43
CA GLN A 3 -12.20 -3.10 -1.01
C GLN A 3 -11.89 -4.22 -0.02
N LEU A 4 -11.71 -3.88 1.27
CA LEU A 4 -11.48 -4.86 2.34
C LEU A 4 -12.72 -5.74 2.55
N TRP A 5 -13.90 -5.14 2.47
CA TRP A 5 -15.16 -5.88 2.57
C TRP A 5 -15.38 -6.79 1.36
N ASP A 6 -14.97 -6.37 0.18
CA ASP A 6 -15.10 -7.19 -1.03
C ASP A 6 -14.29 -8.50 -0.93
N ILE A 7 -13.13 -8.49 -0.25
CA ILE A 7 -12.36 -9.71 0.05
C ILE A 7 -13.13 -10.64 0.99
N VAL A 8 -13.78 -10.08 2.01
CA VAL A 8 -14.62 -10.86 2.95
C VAL A 8 -15.80 -11.49 2.20
N GLN A 9 -16.48 -10.71 1.37
CA GLN A 9 -17.62 -11.16 0.59
C GLN A 9 -17.22 -12.24 -0.42
N ALA A 10 -16.12 -12.04 -1.15
CA ALA A 10 -15.58 -13.04 -2.07
C ALA A 10 -15.26 -14.37 -1.38
N HIS A 11 -14.73 -14.34 -0.16
CA HIS A 11 -14.51 -15.56 0.62
C HIS A 11 -15.84 -16.26 0.97
N ILE A 12 -16.85 -15.51 1.41
CA ILE A 12 -18.19 -16.06 1.72
C ILE A 12 -18.80 -16.72 0.49
N ASP A 13 -18.72 -16.05 -0.66
CA ASP A 13 -19.33 -16.48 -1.91
C ASP A 13 -18.58 -17.66 -2.56
N SER A 14 -17.27 -17.78 -2.30
CA SER A 14 -16.45 -18.88 -2.82
C SER A 14 -16.73 -20.23 -2.16
N ALA A 15 -17.35 -20.23 -0.98
CA ALA A 15 -17.58 -21.44 -0.21
C ALA A 15 -18.82 -22.20 -0.73
N PRO A 16 -18.76 -23.54 -0.90
CA PRO A 16 -19.92 -24.34 -1.28
C PRO A 16 -21.11 -24.20 -0.31
N TYR A 17 -20.80 -23.93 0.96
CA TYR A 17 -21.77 -23.56 1.99
C TYR A 17 -21.35 -22.19 2.54
N PRO A 18 -21.98 -21.09 2.07
CA PRO A 18 -21.58 -19.74 2.46
C PRO A 18 -21.65 -19.55 3.97
N PRO A 19 -20.53 -19.25 4.64
CA PRO A 19 -20.55 -18.97 6.07
C PRO A 19 -21.25 -17.64 6.32
N SER A 20 -22.07 -17.59 7.38
CA SER A 20 -22.62 -16.32 7.85
C SER A 20 -21.51 -15.37 8.30
N GLU A 21 -21.75 -14.06 8.23
CA GLU A 21 -20.81 -13.05 8.73
C GLU A 21 -20.39 -13.29 10.19
N ARG A 22 -21.31 -13.81 11.02
CA ARG A 22 -21.00 -14.18 12.42
C ARG A 22 -19.99 -15.32 12.50
N GLN A 23 -20.07 -16.31 11.62
CA GLN A 23 -19.10 -17.41 11.55
C GLN A 23 -17.75 -16.93 11.03
N VAL A 24 -17.74 -16.00 10.07
CA VAL A 24 -16.51 -15.36 9.60
C VAL A 24 -15.86 -14.57 10.75
N ALA A 25 -16.63 -13.74 11.47
CA ALA A 25 -16.13 -13.01 12.63
C ALA A 25 -15.57 -13.95 13.71
N ALA A 26 -16.27 -15.05 14.01
CA ALA A 26 -15.81 -16.05 14.96
C ALA A 26 -14.49 -16.71 14.53
N ARG A 27 -14.32 -17.02 13.24
CA ARG A 27 -13.07 -17.56 12.69
C ARG A 27 -11.92 -16.56 12.72
N LEU A 28 -12.23 -15.27 12.61
CA LEU A 28 -11.26 -14.17 12.73
C LEU A 28 -10.93 -13.83 14.19
N GLY A 29 -11.66 -14.38 15.17
CA GLY A 29 -11.48 -14.06 16.58
C GLY A 29 -11.99 -12.68 16.98
N ILE A 30 -12.86 -12.06 16.17
CA ILE A 30 -13.40 -10.71 16.41
C ILE A 30 -14.91 -10.75 16.64
N SER A 31 -15.45 -9.67 17.22
CA SER A 31 -16.91 -9.54 17.33
C SER A 31 -17.55 -9.29 15.96
N PRO A 32 -18.80 -9.73 15.74
CA PRO A 32 -19.55 -9.41 14.51
C PRO A 32 -19.69 -7.90 14.28
N THR A 33 -19.78 -7.12 15.36
CA THR A 33 -19.82 -5.66 15.30
C THR A 33 -18.48 -5.05 14.89
N ALA A 34 -17.36 -5.66 15.22
CA ALA A 34 -16.04 -5.24 14.74
C ALA A 34 -15.88 -5.56 13.25
N LEU A 35 -16.33 -6.74 12.80
CA LEU A 35 -16.33 -7.11 11.38
C LEU A 35 -17.22 -6.17 10.55
N ALA A 36 -18.41 -5.82 11.04
CA ALA A 36 -19.31 -4.90 10.36
C ALA A 36 -18.70 -3.51 10.11
N LYS A 37 -17.79 -3.05 10.98
CA LYS A 37 -17.06 -1.78 10.81
C LYS A 37 -16.07 -1.81 9.65
N TRP A 38 -15.71 -2.97 9.12
CA TRP A 38 -14.80 -3.08 7.98
C TRP A 38 -15.48 -2.72 6.65
N ARG A 39 -16.81 -2.56 6.63
CA ARG A 39 -17.53 -2.03 5.46
C ARG A 39 -17.17 -0.57 5.18
N GLU A 40 -16.91 0.20 6.24
CA GLU A 40 -16.53 1.61 6.22
C GLU A 40 -15.50 1.86 7.34
N PRO A 41 -14.24 1.41 7.16
CA PRO A 41 -13.24 1.47 8.20
C PRO A 41 -12.77 2.92 8.41
N LYS A 42 -13.10 3.51 9.57
CA LYS A 42 -12.58 4.83 9.97
C LYS A 42 -11.10 4.80 10.38
N ARG A 43 -10.57 3.60 10.67
CA ARG A 43 -9.20 3.34 11.12
C ARG A 43 -8.76 2.00 10.58
N LEU A 44 -7.45 1.85 10.42
CA LEU A 44 -6.87 0.58 10.00
C LEU A 44 -7.20 -0.52 11.02
N PRO A 45 -7.69 -1.70 10.59
CA PRO A 45 -7.77 -2.88 11.44
C PRO A 45 -6.38 -3.33 11.90
N ASP A 46 -6.31 -3.98 13.06
CA ASP A 46 -5.06 -4.53 13.58
C ASP A 46 -4.40 -5.52 12.62
N VAL A 47 -3.06 -5.56 12.65
CA VAL A 47 -2.24 -6.46 11.82
C VAL A 47 -2.63 -7.93 12.00
N GLU A 48 -2.96 -8.36 13.22
CA GLU A 48 -3.43 -9.73 13.46
C GLU A 48 -4.73 -10.04 12.73
N ASN A 49 -5.68 -9.11 12.73
CA ASN A 49 -6.96 -9.29 12.06
C ASN A 49 -6.79 -9.38 10.54
N LEU A 50 -5.94 -8.52 9.97
CA LEU A 50 -5.62 -8.54 8.53
C LEU A 50 -4.90 -9.85 8.14
N ARG A 51 -3.99 -10.35 9.00
CA ARG A 51 -3.30 -11.62 8.79
C ARG A 51 -4.25 -12.81 8.88
N SER A 52 -5.18 -12.80 9.83
CA SER A 52 -6.22 -13.82 9.97
C SER A 52 -7.14 -13.83 8.75
N LEU A 53 -7.53 -12.66 8.24
CA LEU A 53 -8.32 -12.54 7.01
C LEU A 53 -7.55 -13.08 5.79
N ALA A 54 -6.28 -12.71 5.63
CA ALA A 54 -5.44 -13.21 4.55
C ALA A 54 -5.36 -14.75 4.53
N ARG A 55 -5.17 -15.36 5.70
CA ARG A 55 -5.16 -16.82 5.85
C ARG A 55 -6.53 -17.44 5.55
N LEU A 56 -7.60 -16.83 6.04
CA LEU A 56 -8.96 -17.33 5.88
C LEU A 56 -9.43 -17.27 4.43
N ALA A 57 -9.19 -16.14 3.75
CA ALA A 57 -9.57 -15.91 2.37
C ALA A 57 -8.61 -16.54 1.34
N GLY A 58 -7.43 -17.00 1.77
CA GLY A 58 -6.39 -17.51 0.87
C GLY A 58 -5.75 -16.42 0.00
N VAL A 59 -5.84 -15.15 0.43
CA VAL A 59 -5.35 -13.98 -0.30
C VAL A 59 -4.01 -13.52 0.30
N PRO A 60 -3.02 -13.07 -0.50
CA PRO A 60 -1.77 -12.54 0.01
C PRO A 60 -2.00 -11.37 0.99
N TYR A 61 -1.28 -11.37 2.12
CA TYR A 61 -1.39 -10.32 3.14
C TYR A 61 -1.22 -8.91 2.57
N ARG A 62 -0.31 -8.71 1.60
CA ARG A 62 -0.09 -7.43 0.92
C ARG A 62 -1.35 -6.88 0.25
N SER A 63 -2.17 -7.76 -0.34
CA SER A 63 -3.40 -7.36 -1.04
C SER A 63 -4.49 -6.98 -0.04
N VAL A 64 -4.58 -7.72 1.07
CA VAL A 64 -5.51 -7.39 2.18
C VAL A 64 -5.13 -6.07 2.85
N LEU A 65 -3.83 -5.85 3.08
CA LEU A 65 -3.32 -4.60 3.64
C LEU A 65 -3.57 -3.41 2.69
N GLY A 66 -3.31 -3.59 1.40
CA GLY A 66 -3.58 -2.56 0.38
C GLY A 66 -5.06 -2.17 0.38
N ALA A 67 -5.97 -3.14 0.37
CA ALA A 67 -7.41 -2.89 0.45
C ALA A 67 -7.81 -2.10 1.72
N ALA A 68 -7.23 -2.46 2.88
CA ALA A 68 -7.48 -1.73 4.12
C ALA A 68 -6.94 -0.28 4.10
N LEU A 69 -5.79 -0.06 3.46
CA LEU A 69 -5.18 1.27 3.30
C LEU A 69 -6.00 2.14 2.33
N ALA A 70 -6.47 1.56 1.22
CA ALA A 70 -7.33 2.21 0.25
C ALA A 70 -8.64 2.69 0.91
N ASP A 71 -9.28 1.81 1.69
CA ASP A 71 -10.55 2.11 2.35
C ASP A 71 -10.44 3.15 3.48
N THR A 72 -9.26 3.28 4.08
CA THR A 72 -8.98 4.24 5.15
C THR A 72 -8.41 5.56 4.65
N GLY A 73 -8.15 5.69 3.34
CA GLY A 73 -7.60 6.90 2.73
C GLY A 73 -6.11 7.11 3.00
N TYR A 74 -5.37 6.06 3.35
CA TYR A 74 -3.91 6.11 3.57
C TYR A 74 -3.09 5.81 2.31
N GLU A 75 -3.73 5.46 1.18
CA GLU A 75 -3.03 5.46 -0.10
C GLU A 75 -2.69 6.90 -0.48
N GLU A 76 -1.41 7.27 -0.36
CA GLU A 76 -0.85 8.40 -1.10
C GLU A 76 -1.21 8.17 -2.56
N ARG A 77 -1.92 9.13 -3.18
CA ARG A 77 -2.12 9.06 -4.62
C ARG A 77 -0.74 8.96 -5.25
N GLU A 78 -0.56 8.02 -6.17
CA GLU A 78 0.66 7.70 -6.93
C GLU A 78 1.39 8.92 -7.55
N GLN A 79 0.77 10.10 -7.52
CA GLN A 79 1.29 11.41 -7.90
C GLN A 79 2.54 11.82 -7.09
N ASP A 80 2.58 11.58 -5.77
CA ASP A 80 3.72 12.00 -4.92
C ASP A 80 5.02 11.22 -5.24
N GLN A 81 4.88 9.97 -5.66
CA GLN A 81 6.03 9.10 -6.00
C GLN A 81 6.65 9.48 -7.36
N THR A 82 5.83 9.98 -8.28
CA THR A 82 6.27 10.51 -9.58
C THR A 82 7.05 11.81 -9.38
N ASP A 83 6.57 12.70 -8.50
CA ASP A 83 7.21 13.99 -8.23
C ASP A 83 8.57 13.81 -7.52
N TYR A 84 8.68 12.87 -6.59
CA TYR A 84 9.94 12.56 -5.93
C TYR A 84 10.97 11.93 -6.89
N SER A 85 10.54 11.04 -7.78
CA SER A 85 11.43 10.42 -8.77
C SER A 85 11.85 11.37 -9.90
N LEU A 86 10.96 12.27 -10.34
CA LEU A 86 11.31 13.37 -11.25
C LEU A 86 12.28 14.36 -10.59
N ALA A 87 12.05 14.74 -9.33
CA ALA A 87 12.94 15.61 -8.58
C ALA A 87 14.32 14.97 -8.35
N ALA A 88 14.37 13.66 -8.05
CA ALA A 88 15.62 12.91 -7.89
C ALA A 88 16.42 12.83 -9.20
N ARG A 89 15.75 12.66 -10.34
CA ARG A 89 16.36 12.67 -11.68
C ARG A 89 16.86 14.05 -12.09
N ALA A 90 16.13 15.11 -11.73
CA ALA A 90 16.53 16.48 -12.01
C ALA A 90 17.74 16.92 -11.15
N GLY A 91 17.81 16.47 -9.89
CA GLY A 91 18.88 16.80 -8.97
C GLY A 91 20.24 16.18 -9.35
N THR A 92 20.26 14.94 -9.84
CA THR A 92 21.49 14.28 -10.31
C THR A 92 22.02 14.89 -11.60
N SER A 93 21.13 15.35 -12.50
CA SER A 93 21.52 15.99 -13.75
C SER A 93 22.20 17.35 -13.55
N ARG A 94 21.73 18.16 -12.57
CA ARG A 94 22.37 19.46 -12.23
C ARG A 94 23.77 19.26 -11.64
N LYS A 95 23.92 18.34 -10.68
CA LYS A 95 25.22 18.04 -10.05
C LYS A 95 26.25 17.45 -11.02
N ALA A 96 25.80 16.71 -12.04
CA ALA A 96 26.67 16.19 -13.10
C ALA A 96 27.13 17.29 -14.07
N GLN A 97 26.25 18.23 -14.42
CA GLN A 97 26.58 19.38 -15.26
C GLN A 97 27.58 20.33 -14.56
N GLU A 98 27.43 20.51 -13.24
CA GLU A 98 28.31 21.35 -12.43
C GLU A 98 29.72 20.75 -12.26
N ARG A 99 29.85 19.41 -12.18
CA ARG A 99 31.17 18.74 -12.20
C ARG A 99 31.84 18.78 -13.57
N ALA A 100 31.08 18.60 -14.65
CA ALA A 100 31.62 18.69 -16.01
C ALA A 100 32.14 20.11 -16.34
N ALA A 101 31.52 21.15 -15.78
CA ALA A 101 31.97 22.53 -15.95
C ALA A 101 33.26 22.86 -15.18
N TRP A 102 33.63 22.08 -14.16
CA TRP A 102 34.85 22.31 -13.37
C TRP A 102 36.09 21.60 -13.95
N ASP A 103 35.90 20.48 -14.67
CA ASP A 103 36.99 19.75 -15.32
C ASP A 103 37.50 20.46 -16.60
N ASP A 104 36.70 21.30 -17.26
CA ASP A 104 37.07 22.03 -18.49
C ASP A 104 38.00 23.25 -18.21
N ASP A 105 37.89 23.86 -17.03
CA ASP A 105 38.70 25.03 -16.64
C ASP A 105 40.12 24.66 -16.13
N VAL A 106 40.42 23.37 -15.87
CA VAL A 106 41.69 22.94 -15.25
C VAL A 106 42.83 22.73 -16.26
N GLU A 107 42.56 22.61 -17.57
CA GLU A 107 43.61 22.33 -18.57
C GLU A 107 44.26 23.55 -19.25
N THR A 108 43.84 24.80 -18.96
CA THR A 108 44.37 25.99 -19.66
C THR A 108 45.45 26.77 -18.89
N GLY A 109 46.00 26.21 -17.81
CA GLY A 109 46.90 26.91 -16.88
C GLY A 109 48.24 26.22 -16.61
N GLY A 110 48.94 25.72 -17.64
CA GLY A 110 50.20 25.02 -17.44
C GLY A 110 51.10 24.99 -18.68
N GLY A 111 51.46 26.15 -19.21
CA GLY A 111 52.36 26.25 -20.35
C GLY A 111 53.25 27.50 -20.31
N ALA A 112 54.55 27.25 -20.14
CA ALA A 112 55.72 28.13 -20.25
C ALA A 112 56.06 29.03 -19.05
#